data_AF-Q58HA8-F1
#
_entry.id   AF-Q58HA8-F1
#
_cell.length_a   1.000
_cell.length_b   1.000
_cell.length_c   1.000
_cell.angle_alpha   90.00
_cell.angle_beta   90.00
_cell.angle_gamma   90.00
#
_symmetry.space_group_name_H-M   'P 1'
#
loop_
_entity.id
_entity.type
_entity.pdbx_description
1 polymer ?
#
loop_
_entity_poly.entity_id
_entity_poly.type
_entity_poly.pdbx_seq_one_letter_code
_entity_poly.pdbx_strand_id
1 'polypeptide(L)' 'MAISDSIVTPSLLGRTVTLVTCRGGVPFEHTGTVVGVLQALPGSRASASIMVDEGPDRCDFHDLEDIDDLAVL' A
#
# COMPACT_ATOMS: atom_id res chain seq x y z
N MET A 1 12.77 -14.40 -5.22
CA MET A 1 12.19 -13.61 -6.32
C MET A 1 12.43 -12.15 -5.99
N ALA A 2 13.04 -11.38 -6.90
CA ALA A 2 13.27 -9.96 -6.69
C ALA A 2 12.01 -9.20 -7.12
N ILE A 3 11.15 -8.85 -6.16
CA ILE A 3 10.07 -7.89 -6.38
C ILE A 3 10.72 -6.52 -6.22
N SER A 4 11.37 -6.04 -7.29
CA SER A 4 12.12 -4.79 -7.33
C SER A 4 11.53 -3.80 -8.34
N ASP A 5 10.22 -3.86 -8.54
CA ASP A 5 9.45 -2.70 -9.00
C ASP A 5 8.69 -2.23 -7.77
N SER A 6 9.03 -1.03 -7.28
CA SER A 6 8.39 -0.42 -6.12
C SER A 6 6.90 -0.29 -6.41
N ILE A 7 6.09 -1.24 -5.96
CA ILE A 7 4.64 -1.33 -6.20
C ILE A 7 3.96 0.00 -5.81
N VAL A 8 4.48 0.63 -4.77
CA VAL A 8 4.08 1.94 -4.25
C VAL A 8 4.68 3.05 -5.11
N THR A 9 3.92 3.50 -6.12
CA THR A 9 4.28 4.61 -7.02
C THR A 9 3.23 5.73 -7.01
N PRO A 10 3.61 6.99 -7.30
CA PRO A 10 2.66 8.10 -7.39
C PRO A 10 1.55 7.90 -8.44
N SER A 11 1.75 7.02 -9.43
CA SER A 11 0.72 6.67 -10.41
C SER A 11 -0.49 5.93 -9.82
N LEU A 12 -0.39 5.44 -8.59
CA LEU A 12 -1.51 4.85 -7.87
C LEU A 12 -2.50 5.89 -7.34
N LEU A 13 -2.12 7.16 -7.20
CA LEU A 13 -3.01 8.19 -6.65
C LEU A 13 -4.34 8.26 -7.42
N GLY A 14 -5.45 8.20 -6.67
CA GLY A 14 -6.81 8.19 -7.20
C GLY A 14 -7.25 6.87 -7.82
N ARG A 15 -6.41 5.82 -7.82
CA ARG A 15 -6.78 4.48 -8.27
C ARG A 15 -7.45 3.71 -7.15
N THR A 16 -8.43 2.89 -7.51
CA THR A 16 -8.96 1.87 -6.63
C THR A 16 -8.03 0.66 -6.68
N VAL A 17 -7.64 0.18 -5.50
CA VAL A 17 -6.73 -0.96 -5.34
C VAL A 17 -7.30 -1.96 -4.37
N THR A 18 -6.90 -3.20 -4.53
CA THR A 18 -7.07 -4.27 -3.55
C THR A 18 -5.69 -4.66 -3.05
N LEU A 19 -5.52 -4.65 -1.73
CA LEU A 19 -4.29 -4.98 -1.02
C LEU A 19 -4.51 -6.25 -0.22
N VAL A 20 -3.49 -7.12 -0.20
CA VAL A 20 -3.42 -8.24 0.73
C VAL A 20 -2.30 -7.97 1.72
N THR A 21 -2.62 -8.02 3.02
CA THR A 21 -1.65 -7.89 4.11
C THR A 21 -1.68 -9.11 5.00
N CYS A 22 -0.55 -9.50 5.60
CA CYS A 22 -0.51 -10.61 6.56
C CYS A 22 -0.27 -10.10 7.98
N ARG A 23 -1.24 -10.33 8.88
CA ARG A 23 -1.09 -10.02 10.31
C ARG A 23 -1.06 -11.30 11.12
N GLY A 24 0.10 -11.63 11.69
CA GLY A 24 0.27 -12.86 12.48
C GLY A 24 0.08 -14.15 11.67
N GLY A 25 0.37 -14.13 10.37
CA GLY A 25 0.21 -15.27 9.46
C GLY A 25 -1.21 -15.46 8.91
N VAL A 26 -2.13 -14.53 9.20
CA VAL A 26 -3.49 -14.52 8.64
C VAL A 26 -3.56 -13.43 7.58
N PRO A 27 -3.97 -13.74 6.33
CA PRO A 27 -4.14 -12.75 5.28
C PRO A 27 -5.43 -11.94 5.47
N PHE A 28 -5.34 -10.65 5.23
CA PHE A 28 -6.44 -9.69 5.24
C PHE A 28 -6.48 -8.92 3.92
N GLU A 29 -7.67 -8.80 3.37
CA GLU A 29 -7.90 -8.06 2.13
C GLU A 29 -8.50 -6.69 2.44
N HIS A 30 -7.96 -5.66 1.80
CA HIS A 30 -8.37 -4.28 1.91
C HIS A 30 -8.65 -3.74 0.51
N THR A 31 -9.82 -3.15 0.29
CA THR A 31 -10.14 -2.53 -1.00
C THR A 31 -10.56 -1.10 -0.78
N GLY A 32 -9.90 -0.18 -1.48
CA GLY A 32 -10.15 1.25 -1.33
C GLY A 32 -9.46 2.08 -2.40
N THR A 33 -9.58 3.40 -2.27
CA THR A 33 -8.94 4.35 -3.18
C THR A 33 -7.64 4.86 -2.59
N VAL A 34 -6.56 4.84 -3.36
CA VAL A 34 -5.28 5.39 -2.92
C VAL A 34 -5.38 6.91 -2.90
N VAL A 35 -5.26 7.49 -1.72
CA VAL A 35 -5.35 8.94 -1.47
C VAL A 35 -4.00 9.56 -1.09
N GLY A 36 -2.99 8.74 -0.80
CA GLY A 36 -1.64 9.19 -0.50
C GLY A 36 -0.59 8.13 -0.86
N VAL A 37 0.59 8.59 -1.26
CA VAL A 37 1.76 7.74 -1.54
C VAL A 37 2.97 8.38 -0.88
N LEU A 38 3.61 7.66 0.02
CA LEU A 38 4.83 8.05 0.68
C LEU A 38 6.00 7.28 0.06
N GLN A 39 6.92 8.02 -0.57
CA GLN A 39 8.14 7.44 -1.11
C GLN A 39 9.31 7.73 -0.16
N ALA A 40 10.04 6.67 0.19
CA ALA A 40 11.27 6.80 0.94
C ALA A 40 12.37 7.40 0.03
N LEU A 41 12.97 8.51 0.46
CA LEU A 41 14.13 9.08 -0.22
C LEU A 41 15.39 8.26 0.09
N PRO A 42 16.39 8.22 -0.81
CA PRO A 42 17.66 7.57 -0.55
C PRO A 42 18.30 8.07 0.77
N GLY A 43 18.68 7.14 1.64
CA GLY A 43 19.24 7.45 2.96
C GLY A 43 18.20 7.69 4.06
N SER A 44 16.90 7.64 3.74
CA SER A 44 15.83 7.67 4.73
C SER A 44 15.78 6.37 5.53
N ARG A 45 15.33 6.47 6.79
CA ARG A 45 14.96 5.32 7.63
C ARG A 45 13.47 4.97 7.53
N ALA A 46 12.69 5.74 6.77
CA ALA A 46 11.27 5.48 6.56
C ALA A 46 11.07 4.41 5.48
N SER A 47 10.08 3.54 5.68
CA SER A 47 9.55 2.65 4.66
C SER A 47 8.64 3.42 3.70
N ALA A 48 8.54 2.98 2.45
CA ALA A 48 7.52 3.50 1.54
C ALA A 48 6.14 2.99 1.98
N SER A 49 5.10 3.80 1.81
CA SER A 49 3.74 3.43 2.22
C SER A 49 2.67 4.06 1.33
N ILE A 50 1.47 3.49 1.35
CA ILE A 50 0.29 4.04 0.69
C ILE A 50 -0.80 4.32 1.71
N MET A 51 -1.54 5.38 1.49
CA MET A 51 -2.73 5.71 2.26
C MET A 51 -3.94 5.32 1.43
N VAL A 52 -4.77 4.44 1.97
CA VAL A 52 -5.96 3.91 1.29
C VAL A 52 -7.21 4.30 2.07
N ASP A 53 -8.13 4.92 1.34
CA ASP A 53 -9.47 5.26 1.80
C ASP A 53 -10.43 4.13 1.42
N GLU A 54 -10.85 3.36 2.42
CA GLU A 54 -11.80 2.25 2.29
C GLU A 54 -13.26 2.68 2.59
N GLY A 55 -13.51 3.97 2.86
CA GLY A 55 -14.82 4.50 3.15
C GLY A 55 -14.88 5.47 4.33
N PRO A 56 -16.09 5.80 4.82
CA PRO A 56 -16.35 7.02 5.59
C PRO A 56 -15.56 7.18 6.90
N ASP A 57 -15.07 6.10 7.49
CA ASP A 57 -14.33 6.12 8.76
C ASP A 57 -13.02 5.30 8.70
N ARG A 58 -12.56 4.91 7.51
CA ARG A 58 -11.40 4.02 7.36
C ARG A 58 -10.44 4.52 6.30
N CYS A 59 -9.43 5.25 6.76
CA CYS A 59 -8.34 5.75 5.95
C CYS A 59 -7.03 5.50 6.69
N ASP A 60 -6.29 4.49 6.24
CA ASP A 60 -5.13 3.96 6.95
C ASP A 60 -3.89 3.93 6.05
N PHE A 61 -2.72 3.96 6.69
CA PHE A 61 -1.44 3.73 6.01
C PHE A 61 -1.12 2.24 5.98
N HIS A 62 -0.66 1.78 4.83
CA HIS A 62 -0.13 0.44 4.60
C HIS A 62 1.33 0.57 4.15
N ASP A 63 2.24 0.10 5.00
CA ASP A 63 3.66 0.06 4.69
C ASP A 63 3.95 -1.02 3.65
N LEU A 64 4.86 -0.74 2.72
CA LEU A 64 5.20 -1.65 1.61
C LEU A 64 5.66 -3.03 2.12
N GLU A 65 6.28 -3.08 3.29
CA GLU A 65 6.76 -4.34 3.90
C GLU A 65 5.64 -5.24 4.43
N ASP A 66 4.46 -4.68 4.68
CA ASP A 66 3.28 -5.41 5.16
C ASP A 66 2.32 -5.79 4.02
N ILE A 67 2.60 -5.35 2.78
CA ILE A 67 1.80 -5.63 1.59
C ILE A 67 2.38 -6.85 0.87
N ASP A 68 1.64 -7.95 0.92
CA ASP A 68 1.99 -9.19 0.22
C ASP A 68 1.60 -9.13 -1.26
N ASP A 69 0.46 -8.49 -1.57
CA ASP A 69 -0.05 -8.34 -2.93
C ASP A 69 -0.81 -7.01 -3.11
N LEU A 70 -0.75 -6.46 -4.32
CA LEU A 70 -1.45 -5.23 -4.72
C LEU A 70 -1.99 -5.36 -6.14
N ALA A 71 -3.31 -5.29 -6.28
CA ALA A 71 -4.01 -5.28 -7.55
C ALA A 71 -4.66 -3.91 -7.79
N VAL A 72 -4.52 -3.37 -9.00
CA VAL A 72 -5.22 -2.15 -9.44
C VAL A 72 -6.47 -2.55 -10.20
N LEU A 73 -7.61 -1.91 -9.88
CA LEU A 73 -8.92 -2.14 -10.53
C LEU A 73 -9.20 -1.16 -11.68
#